data_AF-A0A937F009-F1
#
_entry.id   AF-A0A937F009-F1
#
_cell.length_a   1.000
_cell.length_b   1.000
_cell.length_c   1.000
_cell.angle_alpha   90.00
_cell.angle_beta   90.00
_cell.angle_gamma   90.00
#
_symmetry.space_group_name_H-M   'P 1'
#
loop_
_entity.id
_entity.type
_entity.pdbx_description
1 polymer ?
#
loop_
_entity_poly.entity_id
_entity_poly.type
_entity_poly.pdbx_seq_one_letter_code
_entity_poly.pdbx_strand_id
1 'polypeptide(L)'
;MMDWNRLQKALSIEAEQGFNDLQGNYYRFSEFLSLTLNQPAGDFSFDQQRRLQDFGSQFTTYSELTFHERQHLVSETRRYLQQMQRVYEPKSKSAESPSPSPAPPP
;
A
#
# COMPACT_ATOMS: atom_id res chain seq x y z
N MET A 1 -3.16 8.76 14.21
CA MET A 1 -2.03 8.73 13.26
C MET A 1 -2.18 7.47 12.43
N MET A 2 -2.03 7.58 11.12
CA MET A 2 -2.25 6.49 10.18
C MET A 2 -1.27 5.33 10.42
N ASP A 3 -1.77 4.08 10.42
CA ASP A 3 -0.95 2.88 10.63
C ASP A 3 -0.18 2.45 9.37
N TRP A 4 0.92 3.13 9.07
CA TRP A 4 1.74 2.88 7.87
C TRP A 4 2.20 1.42 7.74
N ASN A 5 2.63 0.81 8.85
CA ASN A 5 3.06 -0.59 8.89
C ASN A 5 1.94 -1.55 8.49
N ARG A 6 0.70 -1.29 8.93
CA ARG A 6 -0.46 -2.11 8.59
C ARG A 6 -0.79 -2.01 7.10
N LEU A 7 -0.73 -0.80 6.54
CA LEU A 7 -0.95 -0.56 5.11
C LEU A 7 0.11 -1.24 4.23
N GLN A 8 1.39 -1.07 4.58
CA GLN A 8 2.49 -1.71 3.85
C GLN A 8 2.38 -3.24 3.89
N LYS A 9 1.99 -3.80 5.05
CA LYS A 9 1.77 -5.24 5.20
C LYS A 9 0.60 -5.72 4.34
N ALA A 10 -0.54 -5.03 4.37
CA ALA A 10 -1.70 -5.38 3.54
C ALA A 10 -1.35 -5.39 2.05
N LEU A 11 -0.64 -4.36 1.57
CA LEU A 11 -0.18 -4.26 0.17
C LEU A 11 0.79 -5.39 -0.21
N SER A 12 1.65 -5.80 0.71
CA SER A 12 2.62 -6.89 0.47
C SER A 12 1.91 -8.23 0.37
N ILE A 13 1.01 -8.53 1.32
CA ILE A 13 0.26 -9.79 1.33
C ILE A 13 -0.61 -9.92 0.06
N GLU A 14 -1.27 -8.83 -0.36
CA GLU A 14 -2.08 -8.82 -1.59
C GLU A 14 -1.22 -9.16 -2.83
N ALA A 15 -0.03 -8.57 -2.93
CA ALA A 15 0.89 -8.86 -4.03
C ALA A 15 1.43 -10.30 -3.99
N GLU A 16 1.73 -10.82 -2.79
CA GLU A 16 2.19 -12.21 -2.60
C GLU A 16 1.10 -13.25 -2.92
N GLN A 17 -0.17 -12.91 -2.69
CA GLN A 17 -1.31 -13.78 -3.00
C GLN A 17 -1.86 -13.58 -4.41
N GLY A 18 -1.25 -12.72 -5.23
CA GLY A 18 -1.58 -12.58 -6.65
C GLY A 18 -2.73 -11.63 -6.97
N PHE A 19 -2.96 -10.58 -6.17
CA PHE A 19 -3.93 -9.50 -6.46
C PHE A 19 -5.40 -9.97 -6.55
N ASN A 20 -5.76 -10.89 -5.66
CA ASN A 20 -7.06 -11.59 -5.63
C ASN A 20 -8.13 -10.91 -4.76
N ASP A 21 -7.89 -9.68 -4.29
CA ASP A 21 -8.73 -8.95 -3.35
C ASP A 21 -9.01 -9.72 -2.07
N LEU A 22 -7.95 -10.00 -1.31
CA LEU A 22 -8.00 -10.93 -0.18
C LEU A 22 -9.07 -10.56 0.85
N GLN A 23 -9.87 -11.54 1.23
CA GLN A 23 -10.85 -11.38 2.31
C GLN A 23 -10.18 -11.52 3.68
N GLY A 24 -10.12 -10.42 4.43
CA GLY A 24 -9.71 -10.43 5.83
C GLY A 24 -10.87 -10.77 6.78
N ASN A 25 -10.59 -10.73 8.09
CA ASN A 25 -11.58 -11.05 9.13
C ASN A 25 -12.79 -10.09 9.16
N TYR A 26 -12.60 -8.84 8.73
CA TYR A 26 -13.64 -7.80 8.80
C TYR A 26 -13.96 -7.20 7.44
N TYR A 27 -12.94 -7.00 6.59
CA TYR A 27 -13.08 -6.36 5.28
C TYR A 27 -12.18 -7.06 4.27
N ARG A 28 -12.50 -6.91 2.98
CA ARG A 28 -11.58 -7.25 1.89
C ARG A 28 -10.42 -6.28 1.83
N PHE A 29 -9.36 -6.66 1.13
CA PHE A 29 -8.19 -5.82 0.92
C PHE A 29 -8.57 -4.47 0.30
N SER A 30 -9.31 -4.48 -0.81
CA SER A 30 -9.75 -3.28 -1.51
C SER A 30 -10.59 -2.35 -0.63
N GLU A 31 -11.56 -2.90 0.09
CA GLU A 31 -12.42 -2.17 1.04
C GLU A 31 -11.61 -1.56 2.21
N PHE A 32 -10.67 -2.32 2.76
CA PHE A 32 -9.79 -1.81 3.81
C PHE A 32 -8.96 -0.63 3.31
N LEU A 33 -8.38 -0.74 2.10
CA LEU A 33 -7.58 0.32 1.48
C LEU A 33 -8.43 1.54 1.13
N SER A 34 -9.60 1.34 0.52
CA SER A 34 -10.50 2.43 0.13
C SER A 34 -10.94 3.24 1.35
N LEU A 35 -11.38 2.58 2.42
CA LEU A 35 -11.79 3.25 3.67
C LEU A 35 -10.62 4.01 4.30
N THR A 36 -9.45 3.37 4.40
CA THR A 36 -8.30 3.95 5.09
C THR A 36 -7.72 5.13 4.31
N LEU A 37 -7.69 5.08 2.98
CA LEU A 37 -7.12 6.12 2.13
C LEU A 37 -8.09 7.27 1.85
N ASN A 38 -9.40 7.03 1.85
CA ASN A 38 -10.40 8.10 1.72
C ASN A 38 -10.55 8.92 3.01
N GLN A 39 -10.30 8.33 4.18
CA GLN A 39 -10.32 9.00 5.48
C GLN A 39 -8.97 8.85 6.20
N PRO A 40 -7.89 9.47 5.67
CA PRO A 40 -6.57 9.29 6.24
C PRO A 40 -6.46 9.97 7.60
N ALA A 41 -6.10 9.21 8.63
CA ALA A 41 -6.02 9.69 10.01
C ALA A 41 -4.69 10.43 10.29
N GLY A 42 -4.58 11.70 9.92
CA GLY A 42 -3.42 12.55 10.22
C GLY A 42 -3.52 13.96 9.62
N ASP A 43 -2.64 14.85 10.06
CA ASP A 43 -2.46 16.18 9.47
C ASP A 43 -1.59 16.08 8.21
N PHE A 44 -2.25 15.89 7.07
CA PHE A 44 -1.62 15.87 5.74
C PHE A 44 -1.92 17.16 4.99
N SER A 45 -1.00 17.58 4.13
CA SER A 45 -1.24 18.69 3.20
C SER A 45 -2.37 18.34 2.23
N PHE A 46 -3.07 19.35 1.71
CA PHE A 46 -4.19 19.17 0.78
C PHE A 46 -3.84 18.27 -0.41
N ASP A 47 -2.68 18.47 -1.04
CA ASP A 47 -2.23 17.65 -2.17
C ASP A 47 -2.03 16.17 -1.81
N GLN A 48 -1.55 15.89 -0.59
CA GLN A 48 -1.34 14.54 -0.12
C GLN A 48 -2.65 13.85 0.19
N GLN A 49 -3.55 14.55 0.87
CA GLN A 49 -4.88 14.05 1.16
C GLN A 49 -5.64 13.76 -0.14
N ARG A 50 -5.57 14.66 -1.12
CA ARG A 50 -6.17 14.46 -2.45
C ARG A 50 -5.61 13.21 -3.13
N ARG A 51 -4.28 13.01 -3.08
CA ARG A 51 -3.65 11.85 -3.71
C ARG A 51 -3.98 10.53 -3.00
N LEU A 52 -4.13 10.55 -1.66
CA LEU A 52 -4.62 9.39 -0.91
C LEU A 52 -6.07 9.06 -1.28
N GLN A 53 -6.94 10.06 -1.36
CA GLN A 53 -8.34 9.87 -1.78
C GLN A 53 -8.46 9.35 -3.22
N ASP A 54 -7.58 9.79 -4.12
CA ASP A 54 -7.51 9.28 -5.50
C ASP A 54 -7.21 7.77 -5.52
N PHE A 55 -6.17 7.33 -4.79
CA PHE A 55 -5.91 5.90 -4.63
C PHE A 55 -7.10 5.18 -3.99
N GLY A 56 -7.67 5.74 -2.93
CA GLY A 56 -8.83 5.17 -2.23
C GLY A 56 -10.03 4.96 -3.16
N SER A 57 -10.27 5.89 -4.08
CA SER A 57 -11.32 5.80 -5.09
C SER A 57 -11.02 4.73 -6.14
N GLN A 58 -9.76 4.58 -6.56
CA GLN A 58 -9.37 3.49 -7.46
C GLN A 58 -9.54 2.10 -6.82
N PHE A 59 -9.39 1.98 -5.50
CA PHE A 59 -9.65 0.72 -4.79
C PHE A 59 -11.13 0.36 -4.70
N THR A 60 -12.09 1.28 -4.86
CA THR A 60 -13.52 0.91 -4.84
C THR A 60 -13.93 0.08 -6.05
N THR A 61 -13.25 0.26 -7.19
CA THR A 61 -13.47 -0.52 -8.42
C THR A 61 -12.44 -1.64 -8.59
N TYR A 62 -11.68 -1.98 -7.55
CA TYR A 62 -10.56 -2.95 -7.62
C TYR A 62 -10.97 -4.32 -8.17
N SER A 63 -12.15 -4.80 -7.80
CA SER A 63 -12.71 -6.06 -8.30
C SER A 63 -12.99 -6.04 -9.81
N GLU A 64 -13.19 -4.87 -10.40
CA GLU A 64 -13.47 -4.70 -11.84
C GLU A 64 -12.19 -4.52 -12.66
N LEU A 65 -11.07 -4.17 -12.01
CA LEU A 65 -9.77 -4.00 -12.66
C LEU A 65 -9.19 -5.34 -13.15
N THR A 66 -8.44 -5.27 -14.24
CA THR A 66 -7.63 -6.39 -14.72
C THR A 66 -6.45 -6.66 -13.78
N PHE A 67 -5.88 -7.86 -13.87
CA PHE A 67 -4.70 -8.24 -13.08
C PHE A 67 -3.54 -7.22 -13.20
N HIS A 68 -3.26 -6.74 -14.41
CA HIS A 68 -2.18 -5.77 -14.64
C HIS A 68 -2.47 -4.41 -14.00
N GLU A 69 -3.73 -3.95 -14.07
CA GLU A 69 -4.15 -2.69 -13.42
C GLU A 69 -4.08 -2.81 -11.90
N ARG A 70 -4.52 -3.94 -11.33
CA ARG A 70 -4.39 -4.21 -9.89
C ARG A 70 -2.94 -4.20 -9.42
N GLN A 71 -2.05 -4.87 -10.16
CA GLN A 71 -0.62 -4.89 -9.87
C GLN A 71 -0.01 -3.48 -9.91
N HIS A 72 -0.37 -2.70 -10.92
CA HIS A 72 0.10 -1.32 -11.06
C HIS A 72 -0.39 -0.45 -9.91
N LEU A 73 -1.69 -0.46 -9.62
CA LEU A 73 -2.31 0.31 -8.54
C LEU A 73 -1.71 -0.02 -7.17
N VAL A 74 -1.53 -1.31 -6.85
CA VAL A 74 -0.88 -1.73 -5.60
C VAL A 74 0.57 -1.25 -5.53
N SER A 75 1.32 -1.35 -6.63
CA SER A 75 2.72 -0.92 -6.68
C SER A 75 2.89 0.60 -6.52
N GLU A 76 2.06 1.37 -7.22
CA GLU A 76 2.00 2.83 -7.14
C GLU A 76 1.65 3.28 -5.71
N THR A 77 0.57 2.73 -5.15
CA THR A 77 0.11 3.03 -3.79
C THR A 77 1.20 2.72 -2.77
N ARG A 78 1.85 1.54 -2.88
CA ARG A 78 2.92 1.13 -1.97
C ARG A 78 4.10 2.12 -1.99
N ARG A 79 4.56 2.52 -3.17
CA ARG A 79 5.64 3.50 -3.33
C ARG A 79 5.28 4.85 -2.71
N TYR A 80 4.06 5.33 -2.96
CA TYR A 80 3.60 6.60 -2.43
C TYR A 80 3.53 6.59 -0.89
N LEU A 81 2.94 5.54 -0.31
CA LEU A 81 2.85 5.39 1.14
C LEU A 81 4.23 5.27 1.80
N GLN A 82 5.20 4.60 1.17
CA GLN A 82 6.58 4.55 1.68
C GLN A 82 7.25 5.92 1.68
N GLN A 83 7.01 6.73 0.64
CA GLN A 83 7.52 8.09 0.58
C GLN A 83 6.92 8.94 1.70
N MET A 84 5.60 8.86 1.92
CA MET A 84 4.95 9.56 3.02
C MET A 84 5.44 9.08 4.38
N GLN A 85 5.53 7.77 4.59
CA GLN A 85 6.02 7.20 5.84
C GLN A 85 7.40 7.75 6.22
N ARG A 86 8.33 7.89 5.25
CA ARG A 86 9.66 8.49 5.50
C ARG A 86 9.62 9.96 5.91
N VAL A 87 8.57 10.70 5.51
CA VAL A 87 8.38 12.11 5.85
C VAL A 87 7.74 12.26 7.23
N TYR A 88 6.79 11.39 7.58
CA TYR A 88 5.96 11.51 8.79
C TYR A 88 6.40 10.65 9.97
N GLU A 89 7.09 9.53 9.76
CA GLU A 89 7.68 8.75 10.85
C GLU A 89 9.13 9.19 11.10
N PRO A 90 9.45 9.73 12.30
CA PRO A 90 10.83 9.94 12.69
C PRO A 90 11.53 8.59 12.74
N LYS A 91 12.54 8.44 11.87
CA LYS A 91 13.38 7.26 11.60
C LYS A 91 13.78 6.49 12.87
N SER A 92 12.88 5.66 13.36
CA SER A 92 13.13 4.75 14.48
C SER A 92 13.37 3.37 13.88
N LYS A 93 14.64 3.17 13.51
CA LYS A 93 15.26 1.94 13.00
C LYS A 93 14.89 1.52 11.58
N SER A 94 15.85 1.78 10.68
CA SER A 94 16.17 0.88 9.58
C SER A 94 16.09 -0.57 10.05
N ALA A 95 15.05 -1.29 9.64
CA ALA A 95 15.09 -2.74 9.58
C ALA A 95 15.52 -3.11 8.17
N GLU A 96 16.80 -3.43 8.10
CA GLU A 96 17.50 -4.11 7.04
C GLU A 96 16.86 -5.49 6.72
N SER A 97 16.62 -5.75 5.42
CA SER A 97 16.81 -7.02 4.66
C SER A 97 15.81 -8.20 4.77
N PRO A 98 15.68 -9.10 3.73
CA PRO A 98 16.72 -9.49 2.76
C PRO A 98 16.37 -9.61 1.24
N SER A 99 17.43 -9.42 0.42
CA SER A 99 17.89 -10.03 -0.86
C SER A 99 16.94 -10.69 -1.89
N PRO A 100 17.31 -10.64 -3.19
CA PRO A 100 17.80 -11.88 -3.81
C PRO A 100 19.16 -11.76 -4.52
N SER A 101 19.88 -12.88 -4.50
CA SER A 101 21.20 -13.20 -5.08
C SER A 101 21.53 -12.61 -6.45
N PRO A 102 22.84 -12.52 -6.73
CA PRO A 102 23.39 -13.18 -7.91
C PRO A 102 24.44 -14.23 -7.52
N ALA A 103 24.33 -15.44 -8.09
CA ALA A 103 25.40 -16.43 -8.15
C ALA A 103 25.92 -16.53 -9.60
N PRO A 104 26.98 -17.29 -9.91
CA PRO A 104 28.42 -17.25 -9.53
C PRO A 104 29.25 -16.81 -10.79
N PRO A 105 30.48 -17.28 -11.18
CA PRO A 105 31.78 -17.64 -10.55
C PRO A 105 32.93 -16.69 -11.06
N PRO A 106 34.27 -16.95 -10.96
CA PRO A 106 35.00 -18.02 -11.67
C PRO A 106 35.77 -19.03 -10.79
#